data_AF-A0A3M6TGX2-F1
#
_entry.id   AF-A0A3M6TGX2-F1
#
_cell.length_a   1.000
_cell.length_b   1.000
_cell.length_c   1.000
_cell.angle_alpha   90.00
_cell.angle_beta   90.00
_cell.angle_gamma   90.00
#
_symmetry.space_group_name_H-M   'P 1'
#
loop_
_entity.id
_entity.type
_entity.pdbx_description
1 polymer ?
#
loop_
_entity_poly.entity_id
_entity_poly.type
_entity_poly.pdbx_seq_one_letter_code
_entity_poly.pdbx_strand_id
1 'polypeptide(L)'
;FLAFTNKKLIACSDKGILDHACSKVLAGVWLCIVMLFSETCYAFWSRRRRRRRPAPPPPCVPRNCVVSHWSNYGSCSYPCGNGGVQWRSRHVTISQNHCGSCSYHMRESKRCNIGLCANYGRPHSSGCYCRLGYTGTCCKAGDVDGDVVGHRFASPAIAELVDSLTGAVVLLPVGLVVYSGERAV
;
A
#
# COMPACT_ATOMS: atom_id res chain seq x y z
N PHE A 1 -44.77 -7.19 -58.23
CA PHE A 1 -44.96 -6.54 -59.54
C PHE A 1 -44.96 -7.61 -60.61
N LEU A 2 -46.14 -8.23 -60.80
CA LEU A 2 -46.47 -9.06 -61.94
C LEU A 2 -46.80 -8.12 -63.10
N ALA A 3 -46.04 -8.21 -64.19
CA ALA A 3 -46.37 -7.82 -65.57
C ALA A 3 -45.06 -7.91 -66.37
N PHE A 4 -44.75 -9.04 -66.99
CA PHE A 4 -44.95 -9.22 -68.43
C PHE A 4 -44.54 -8.00 -69.27
N THR A 5 -43.32 -8.02 -69.78
CA THR A 5 -43.10 -7.86 -71.22
C THR A 5 -42.15 -8.95 -71.70
N ASN A 6 -42.75 -10.05 -72.14
CA ASN A 6 -42.15 -10.98 -73.09
C ASN A 6 -41.74 -10.18 -74.33
N LYS A 7 -40.43 -9.98 -74.53
CA LYS A 7 -39.75 -9.75 -75.82
C LYS A 7 -38.26 -9.52 -75.58
N LYS A 8 -37.52 -10.60 -75.26
CA LYS A 8 -36.06 -10.75 -75.50
C LYS A 8 -35.49 -12.09 -74.96
N LEU A 9 -36.32 -13.12 -74.87
CA LEU A 9 -35.83 -14.50 -74.84
C LEU A 9 -36.27 -15.16 -76.13
N ILE A 10 -35.42 -16.00 -76.70
CA ILE A 10 -35.50 -16.61 -78.04
C ILE A 10 -34.88 -15.72 -79.14
N ALA A 11 -33.55 -15.56 -79.07
CA ALA A 11 -32.69 -15.49 -80.24
C ALA A 11 -31.22 -15.77 -79.85
N CYS A 12 -30.94 -16.95 -79.29
CA CYS A 12 -29.59 -17.51 -79.26
C CYS A 12 -29.66 -19.00 -79.57
N SER A 13 -30.04 -19.32 -80.81
CA SER A 13 -29.79 -20.64 -81.39
C SER A 13 -29.66 -20.46 -82.90
N ASP A 14 -28.60 -19.81 -83.34
CA ASP A 14 -27.84 -20.33 -84.48
C ASP A 14 -26.51 -19.60 -84.62
N LYS A 15 -25.48 -20.35 -85.00
CA LYS A 15 -24.08 -19.94 -85.27
C LYS A 15 -23.17 -19.77 -84.05
N GLY A 16 -22.26 -20.73 -83.93
CA GLY A 16 -21.15 -20.75 -82.98
C GLY A 16 -20.14 -19.63 -83.22
N ILE A 17 -20.38 -18.51 -82.55
CA ILE A 17 -19.36 -17.59 -82.06
C ILE A 17 -19.67 -17.46 -80.57
N LEU A 18 -18.80 -18.01 -79.72
CA LEU A 18 -18.82 -17.76 -78.28
C LEU A 18 -18.57 -16.26 -78.06
N ASP A 19 -19.64 -15.46 -78.14
CA ASP A 19 -19.55 -14.04 -77.84
C ASP A 19 -19.32 -13.89 -76.33
N HIS A 20 -18.09 -13.49 -75.99
CA HIS A 20 -17.70 -13.01 -74.67
C HIS A 20 -18.74 -12.03 -74.08
N ALA A 21 -19.56 -11.37 -74.90
CA ALA A 21 -20.67 -10.53 -74.49
C ALA A 21 -21.83 -11.29 -73.82
N CYS A 22 -22.26 -12.46 -74.31
CA CYS A 22 -23.34 -13.24 -73.69
C CYS A 22 -22.87 -13.87 -72.36
N SER A 23 -21.62 -14.37 -72.33
CA SER A 23 -20.98 -14.84 -71.09
C SER A 23 -20.82 -13.72 -70.05
N LYS A 24 -20.44 -12.50 -70.47
CA LYS A 24 -20.36 -11.32 -69.58
C LYS A 24 -21.72 -10.85 -69.09
N VAL A 25 -22.77 -10.89 -69.91
CA VAL A 25 -24.14 -10.52 -69.51
C VAL A 25 -24.71 -11.54 -68.52
N LEU A 26 -24.56 -12.85 -68.78
CA LEU A 26 -24.98 -13.89 -67.85
C LEU A 26 -24.18 -13.88 -66.55
N ALA A 27 -22.86 -13.68 -66.60
CA ALA A 27 -22.01 -13.51 -65.43
C ALA A 27 -22.38 -12.25 -64.63
N GLY A 28 -22.69 -11.14 -65.29
CA GLY A 28 -23.15 -9.90 -64.65
C GLY A 28 -24.50 -10.10 -63.93
N VAL A 29 -25.47 -10.75 -64.57
CA VAL A 29 -26.76 -11.09 -63.96
C VAL A 29 -26.57 -12.05 -62.77
N TRP A 30 -25.68 -13.03 -62.87
CA TRP A 30 -25.40 -13.98 -61.80
C TRP A 30 -24.72 -13.30 -60.59
N LEU A 31 -23.75 -12.41 -60.82
CA LEU A 31 -23.13 -11.59 -59.77
C LEU A 31 -24.16 -10.67 -59.10
N CYS A 32 -25.06 -10.04 -59.86
CA CYS A 32 -26.14 -9.24 -59.29
C CYS A 32 -27.09 -10.08 -58.40
N ILE A 33 -27.43 -11.29 -58.83
CA ILE A 33 -28.26 -12.21 -58.04
C ILE A 33 -27.52 -12.61 -56.75
N VAL A 34 -26.26 -13.02 -56.83
CA VAL A 34 -25.44 -13.39 -55.66
C VAL A 34 -25.31 -12.23 -54.66
N MET A 35 -25.12 -11.00 -55.14
CA MET A 35 -25.01 -9.81 -54.27
C MET A 35 -26.34 -9.45 -53.59
N LEU A 36 -27.49 -9.62 -54.26
CA LEU A 36 -28.80 -9.41 -53.63
C LEU A 36 -29.13 -10.50 -52.61
N PHE A 37 -28.80 -11.76 -52.91
CA PHE A 37 -28.98 -12.87 -51.95
C PHE A 37 -28.01 -12.76 -50.77
N SER A 38 -26.77 -12.28 -50.96
CA SER A 38 -25.81 -12.09 -49.86
C SER A 38 -26.21 -10.96 -48.92
N GLU A 39 -26.68 -9.80 -49.44
CA GLU A 39 -27.17 -8.68 -48.63
C GLU A 39 -28.46 -9.00 -47.88
N THR A 40 -29.39 -9.72 -48.52
CA THR A 40 -30.61 -10.18 -47.84
C THR A 40 -30.33 -11.25 -46.80
N CYS A 41 -29.42 -12.19 -47.07
CA CYS A 41 -28.90 -13.14 -46.08
C CYS A 41 -28.21 -12.39 -44.94
N TYR A 42 -27.31 -11.45 -45.22
CA TYR A 42 -26.58 -10.68 -44.22
C TYR A 42 -27.52 -9.83 -43.36
N ALA A 43 -28.50 -9.16 -43.96
CA ALA A 43 -29.54 -8.41 -43.28
C ALA A 43 -30.49 -9.31 -42.48
N PHE A 44 -30.83 -10.50 -42.97
CA PHE A 44 -31.64 -11.48 -42.25
C PHE A 44 -30.89 -12.08 -41.06
N TRP A 45 -29.64 -12.53 -41.25
CA TRP A 45 -28.79 -13.07 -40.20
C TRP A 45 -28.38 -12.01 -39.17
N SER A 46 -28.18 -10.75 -39.58
CA SER A 46 -27.92 -9.65 -38.64
C SER A 46 -29.17 -9.29 -37.82
N ARG A 47 -30.38 -9.31 -38.43
CA ARG A 47 -31.65 -9.16 -37.71
C ARG A 47 -31.90 -10.33 -36.75
N ARG A 48 -31.65 -11.57 -37.18
CA ARG A 48 -31.74 -12.77 -36.34
C ARG A 48 -30.76 -12.74 -35.17
N ARG A 49 -29.51 -12.31 -35.40
CA ARG A 49 -28.50 -12.10 -34.35
C ARG A 49 -28.95 -11.04 -33.34
N ARG A 50 -29.52 -9.92 -33.79
CA ARG A 50 -30.08 -8.88 -32.91
C ARG A 50 -31.23 -9.38 -32.04
N ARG A 51 -32.16 -10.17 -32.60
CA ARG A 51 -33.29 -10.76 -31.86
C ARG A 51 -32.86 -11.78 -30.81
N ARG A 52 -31.71 -12.46 -31.02
CA ARG A 52 -31.15 -13.43 -30.07
C ARG A 52 -30.20 -12.81 -29.05
N ARG A 53 -30.04 -11.47 -29.02
CA ARG A 53 -29.21 -10.82 -28.00
C ARG A 53 -29.84 -11.07 -26.63
N PRO A 54 -29.09 -11.68 -25.68
CA PRO A 54 -29.55 -11.78 -24.31
C PRO A 54 -29.83 -10.38 -23.76
N ALA A 55 -30.81 -10.28 -22.85
CA ALA A 55 -31.01 -9.06 -22.09
C ALA A 55 -29.74 -8.73 -21.29
N PRO A 56 -29.43 -7.44 -21.08
CA PRO A 56 -28.38 -7.08 -20.14
C PRO A 56 -28.71 -7.65 -18.75
N PRO A 57 -27.69 -8.06 -17.98
CA PRO A 57 -27.91 -8.54 -16.62
C PRO A 57 -28.57 -7.44 -15.77
N PRO A 58 -29.35 -7.80 -14.74
CA PRO A 58 -29.94 -6.82 -13.85
C PRO A 58 -28.87 -5.91 -13.23
N PRO A 59 -29.18 -4.63 -12.99
CA PRO A 59 -28.25 -3.71 -12.36
C PRO A 59 -27.88 -4.23 -10.97
N CYS A 60 -26.58 -4.33 -10.69
CA CYS A 60 -26.13 -4.80 -9.40
C CYS A 60 -26.14 -3.66 -8.37
N VAL A 61 -26.72 -3.93 -7.20
CA VAL A 61 -26.68 -3.01 -6.07
C VAL A 61 -25.38 -3.23 -5.30
N PRO A 62 -24.49 -2.23 -5.16
CA PRO A 62 -23.21 -2.41 -4.48
C PRO A 62 -23.44 -2.68 -2.99
N ARG A 63 -22.87 -3.77 -2.47
CA ARG A 63 -22.83 -4.06 -1.04
C ARG A 63 -21.38 -4.08 -0.59
N ASN A 64 -20.99 -3.03 0.11
CA ASN A 64 -19.65 -2.92 0.70
C ASN A 64 -19.49 -3.89 1.87
N CYS A 65 -18.25 -4.23 2.18
CA CYS A 65 -18.00 -5.11 3.31
C CYS A 65 -18.28 -4.40 4.65
N VAL A 66 -18.60 -5.19 5.67
CA VAL A 66 -18.70 -4.74 7.07
C VAL A 66 -17.61 -5.45 7.85
N VAL A 67 -16.88 -4.70 8.69
CA VAL A 67 -15.76 -5.19 9.49
C VAL A 67 -16.13 -5.23 10.97
N SER A 68 -15.48 -6.11 11.71
CA SER A 68 -15.64 -6.22 13.16
C SER A 68 -15.04 -5.00 13.87
N HIS A 69 -15.35 -4.89 15.16
CA HIS A 69 -14.55 -4.04 16.05
C HIS A 69 -13.10 -4.52 16.09
N TRP A 70 -12.20 -3.60 16.44
CA TRP A 70 -10.79 -3.89 16.63
C TRP A 70 -10.57 -4.79 17.83
N SER A 71 -9.63 -5.73 17.72
CA SER A 71 -9.08 -6.42 18.87
C SER A 71 -8.37 -5.45 19.81
N ASN A 72 -8.15 -5.87 21.05
CA ASN A 72 -7.17 -5.23 21.91
C ASN A 72 -5.79 -5.23 21.24
N TYR A 73 -4.97 -4.23 21.57
CA TYR A 73 -3.58 -4.25 21.14
C TYR A 73 -2.84 -5.42 21.82
N GLY A 74 -2.02 -6.12 21.03
CA GLY A 74 -1.11 -7.12 21.57
C GLY A 74 0.05 -6.48 22.34
N SER A 75 0.93 -7.33 22.87
CA SER A 75 2.13 -6.89 23.56
C SER A 75 3.01 -6.00 22.67
N CYS A 76 3.66 -5.01 23.30
CA CYS A 76 4.64 -4.17 22.62
C CYS A 76 5.85 -5.00 22.17
N SER A 77 6.35 -4.75 20.96
CA SER A 77 7.51 -5.46 20.40
C SER A 77 8.76 -5.32 21.26
N TYR A 78 8.94 -4.17 21.90
CA TYR A 78 10.05 -3.89 22.79
C TYR A 78 9.54 -3.38 24.15
N PRO A 79 10.11 -3.85 25.27
CA PRO A 79 9.71 -3.41 26.60
C PRO A 79 10.19 -1.99 26.94
N CYS A 80 11.15 -1.45 26.18
CA CYS A 80 11.81 -0.16 26.40
C CYS A 80 12.42 0.37 25.10
N GLY A 81 12.93 1.61 25.14
CA GLY A 81 13.56 2.27 23.98
C GLY A 81 12.59 3.13 23.17
N ASN A 82 12.87 3.36 21.89
CA ASN A 82 12.11 4.26 21.01
C ASN A 82 11.46 3.56 19.80
N GLY A 83 11.76 2.29 19.57
CA GLY A 83 11.23 1.52 18.43
C GLY A 83 10.10 0.56 18.79
N GLY A 84 9.54 0.63 20.00
CA GLY A 84 8.43 -0.22 20.41
C GLY A 84 7.19 0.00 19.55
N VAL A 85 6.64 -1.08 19.00
CA VAL A 85 5.42 -1.09 18.20
C VAL A 85 4.49 -2.21 18.67
N GLN A 86 3.21 -1.92 18.79
CA GLN A 86 2.17 -2.90 19.08
C GLN A 86 1.14 -2.92 17.95
N TRP A 87 0.53 -4.07 17.76
CA TRP A 87 -0.39 -4.34 16.66
C TRP A 87 -1.78 -4.72 17.18
N ARG A 88 -2.80 -4.35 16.44
CA ARG A 88 -4.16 -4.88 16.58
C ARG A 88 -4.71 -5.30 15.23
N SER A 89 -5.68 -6.21 15.26
CA SER A 89 -6.34 -6.70 14.05
C SER A 89 -7.85 -6.66 14.18
N ARG A 90 -8.52 -6.67 13.03
CA ARG A 90 -9.95 -6.88 12.90
C ARG A 90 -10.20 -7.72 11.65
N HIS A 91 -11.40 -8.25 11.50
CA HIS A 91 -11.75 -9.09 10.37
C HIS A 91 -13.02 -8.59 9.69
N VAL A 92 -13.26 -9.09 8.48
CA VAL A 92 -14.50 -8.84 7.75
C VAL A 92 -15.60 -9.72 8.34
N THR A 93 -16.66 -9.10 8.83
CA THR A 93 -17.86 -9.80 9.33
C THR A 93 -18.84 -10.08 8.20
N ILE A 94 -18.97 -9.17 7.23
CA ILE A 94 -19.82 -9.34 6.04
C ILE A 94 -18.99 -9.04 4.81
N SER A 95 -18.88 -10.03 3.91
CA SER A 95 -18.15 -9.87 2.66
C SER A 95 -18.88 -8.95 1.67
N GLN A 96 -18.10 -8.25 0.86
CA GLN A 96 -18.61 -7.47 -0.26
C GLN A 96 -19.27 -8.38 -1.30
N ASN A 97 -20.21 -7.85 -2.09
CA ASN A 97 -20.67 -8.54 -3.29
C ASN A 97 -19.79 -8.20 -4.51
N HIS A 98 -20.07 -8.81 -5.67
CA HIS A 98 -19.32 -8.58 -6.91
C HIS A 98 -19.27 -7.13 -7.37
N CYS A 99 -20.17 -6.28 -6.88
CA CYS A 99 -20.24 -4.87 -7.23
C CYS A 99 -19.87 -3.93 -6.08
N GLY A 100 -19.47 -4.47 -4.93
CA GLY A 100 -19.05 -3.71 -3.75
C GLY A 100 -17.55 -3.76 -3.54
N SER A 101 -17.06 -2.97 -2.59
CA SER A 101 -15.65 -2.90 -2.23
C SER A 101 -15.43 -3.05 -0.72
N CYS A 102 -14.19 -3.35 -0.33
CA CYS A 102 -13.74 -3.46 1.05
C CYS A 102 -12.41 -2.72 1.21
N SER A 103 -12.49 -1.40 1.35
CA SER A 103 -11.33 -0.51 1.47
C SER A 103 -10.87 -0.30 2.91
N TYR A 104 -11.16 -1.23 3.82
CA TYR A 104 -10.78 -1.11 5.22
C TYR A 104 -9.43 -1.78 5.51
N HIS A 105 -8.63 -1.16 6.38
CA HIS A 105 -7.45 -1.81 6.95
C HIS A 105 -7.86 -2.87 7.98
N MET A 106 -7.26 -4.06 7.88
CA MET A 106 -7.49 -5.19 8.79
C MET A 106 -6.46 -5.26 9.92
N ARG A 107 -5.38 -4.49 9.80
CA ARG A 107 -4.27 -4.42 10.76
C ARG A 107 -3.89 -2.97 10.98
N GLU A 108 -3.60 -2.65 12.23
CA GLU A 108 -3.14 -1.32 12.63
C GLU A 108 -1.98 -1.45 13.62
N SER A 109 -0.99 -0.59 13.48
CA SER A 109 0.12 -0.45 14.42
C SER A 109 0.08 0.89 15.13
N LYS A 110 0.60 0.91 16.36
CA LYS A 110 0.96 2.14 17.05
C LYS A 110 2.27 1.98 17.79
N ARG A 111 2.95 3.11 18.03
CA ARG A 111 4.13 3.16 18.87
C ARG A 111 3.77 2.89 20.34
N CYS A 112 4.68 2.24 21.06
CA CYS A 112 4.53 1.92 22.48
C CYS A 112 5.88 1.94 23.20
N ASN A 113 5.84 2.11 24.52
CA ASN A 113 7.01 2.07 25.40
C ASN A 113 8.15 3.03 25.00
N ILE A 114 7.79 4.20 24.48
CA ILE A 114 8.74 5.19 23.94
C ILE A 114 9.46 5.93 25.06
N GLY A 115 10.79 6.02 25.00
CA GLY A 115 11.63 6.72 25.96
C GLY A 115 11.72 6.04 27.33
N LEU A 116 11.15 4.83 27.48
CA LEU A 116 11.18 4.11 28.75
C LEU A 116 12.54 3.46 28.94
N CYS A 117 13.40 4.07 29.74
CA CYS A 117 14.67 3.47 30.19
C CYS A 117 14.82 3.72 31.69
N ALA A 118 15.19 2.69 32.45
CA ALA A 118 15.48 2.86 33.87
C ALA A 118 16.85 3.54 34.07
N ASN A 119 17.09 4.07 35.27
CA ASN A 119 18.40 4.59 35.71
C ASN A 119 19.03 5.60 34.75
N TYR A 120 18.20 6.49 34.18
CA TYR A 120 18.62 7.53 33.24
C TYR A 120 19.38 7.01 32.01
N GLY A 121 19.09 5.76 31.60
CA GLY A 121 19.58 5.20 30.33
C GLY A 121 19.09 5.99 29.12
N ARG A 122 19.88 6.04 28.05
CA ARG A 122 19.49 6.71 26.81
C ARG A 122 18.68 5.76 25.92
N PRO A 123 17.50 6.18 25.42
CA PRO A 123 16.68 5.30 24.59
C PRO A 123 17.32 5.03 23.24
N HIS A 124 17.35 3.77 22.86
CA HIS A 124 17.76 3.27 21.55
C HIS A 124 16.57 2.57 20.86
N SER A 125 16.72 2.07 19.64
CA SER A 125 15.63 1.51 18.83
C SER A 125 14.96 0.30 19.50
N SER A 126 15.73 -0.67 19.99
CA SER A 126 15.23 -1.92 20.58
C SER A 126 15.54 -2.07 22.08
N GLY A 127 16.04 -1.02 22.72
CA GLY A 127 16.46 -1.06 24.13
C GLY A 127 17.04 0.27 24.59
N CYS A 128 17.93 0.21 25.58
CA CYS A 128 18.52 1.38 26.21
C CYS A 128 20.05 1.24 26.27
N TYR A 129 20.77 2.35 26.07
CA TYR A 129 22.17 2.46 26.44
C TYR A 129 22.26 2.82 27.91
N CYS A 130 22.84 1.92 28.71
CA CYS A 130 22.89 2.06 30.16
C CYS A 130 24.06 2.91 30.62
N ARG A 131 23.89 3.54 31.79
CA ARG A 131 24.98 4.14 32.55
C ARG A 131 25.85 3.05 33.17
N LEU A 132 27.10 3.40 33.50
CA LEU A 132 28.02 2.54 34.26
C LEU A 132 27.34 2.03 35.54
N GLY A 133 27.50 0.74 35.84
CA GLY A 133 26.86 0.06 36.98
C GLY A 133 25.47 -0.52 36.69
N TYR A 134 24.86 -0.21 35.54
CA TYR A 134 23.56 -0.77 35.13
C TYR A 134 23.68 -1.62 33.86
N THR A 135 22.94 -2.73 33.82
CA THR A 135 22.94 -3.70 32.74
C THR A 135 21.51 -4.12 32.35
N GLY A 136 21.40 -4.86 31.24
CA GLY A 136 20.14 -5.34 30.68
C GLY A 136 19.50 -4.38 29.66
N THR A 137 18.53 -4.88 28.92
CA THR A 137 17.91 -4.17 27.78
C THR A 137 17.21 -2.87 28.16
N CYS A 138 16.66 -2.81 29.37
CA CYS A 138 15.98 -1.63 29.92
C CYS A 138 16.73 -1.00 31.12
N CYS A 139 18.00 -1.35 31.33
CA CYS A 139 18.86 -0.87 32.42
C CYS A 139 18.28 -1.10 33.83
N LYS A 140 17.55 -2.19 34.03
CA LYS A 140 16.90 -2.52 35.32
C LYS A 140 17.83 -3.26 36.28
N ALA A 141 18.79 -4.03 35.77
CA ALA A 141 19.75 -4.74 36.60
C ALA A 141 20.93 -3.81 36.90
N GLY A 142 21.46 -3.90 38.11
CA GLY A 142 22.65 -3.16 38.51
C GLY A 142 23.08 -3.61 39.90
N ASP A 143 24.36 -3.88 40.05
CA ASP A 143 24.98 -4.16 41.33
C ASP A 143 25.52 -2.81 41.83
N VAL A 144 24.64 -2.01 42.42
CA VAL A 144 25.05 -0.75 43.08
C VAL A 144 25.73 -1.08 44.41
N ASP A 145 26.87 -1.76 44.32
CA ASP A 145 27.89 -1.85 45.37
C ASP A 145 29.09 -1.03 44.90
N GLY A 146 29.09 0.26 45.27
CA GLY A 146 30.28 1.13 45.22
C GLY A 146 30.54 1.88 43.90
N ASP A 147 30.68 3.19 44.02
CA ASP A 147 31.44 4.05 43.11
C ASP A 147 30.87 4.32 41.70
N VAL A 148 29.79 5.10 41.62
CA VAL A 148 29.77 6.22 40.67
C VAL A 148 29.25 7.47 41.38
N VAL A 149 30.17 8.09 42.11
CA VAL A 149 30.17 9.53 42.37
C VAL A 149 29.78 10.23 41.07
N GLY A 150 28.70 11.02 41.12
CA GLY A 150 28.30 11.84 39.98
C GLY A 150 29.54 12.56 39.45
N HIS A 151 29.83 12.40 38.16
CA HIS A 151 30.93 13.10 37.50
C HIS A 151 30.75 14.61 37.69
N ARG A 152 31.30 15.15 38.79
CA ARG A 152 31.85 16.49 38.82
C ARG A 152 32.92 16.45 37.75
N PHE A 153 32.73 17.21 36.69
CA PHE A 153 33.81 17.64 35.82
C PHE A 153 34.77 18.51 36.66
N ALA A 154 35.55 17.88 37.54
CA ALA A 154 36.76 18.49 38.05
C ALA A 154 37.81 18.25 36.97
N SER A 155 37.94 19.23 36.08
CA SER A 155 39.09 19.32 35.18
C SER A 155 40.37 19.16 36.03
N PRO A 156 41.38 18.38 35.61
CA PRO A 156 42.62 18.17 36.37
C PRO A 156 43.53 19.42 36.42
N ALA A 157 42.98 20.61 36.13
CA ALA A 157 43.73 21.86 36.00
C ALA A 157 44.12 22.51 37.35
N ILE A 158 43.97 21.81 38.47
CA ILE A 158 44.62 22.21 39.73
C ILE A 158 45.80 21.26 39.92
N ALA A 159 46.83 21.48 39.11
CA ALA A 159 48.14 20.88 39.33
C ALA A 159 48.79 21.59 40.53
N GLU A 160 48.85 20.92 41.67
CA GLU A 160 49.61 21.39 42.83
C GLU A 160 51.11 21.37 42.48
N LEU A 161 51.80 22.49 42.68
CA LEU A 161 53.26 22.55 42.73
C LEU A 161 53.67 22.70 44.20
N VAL A 162 54.45 21.75 44.70
CA VAL A 162 55.03 21.79 46.05
C VAL A 162 56.28 22.66 45.99
N ASP A 163 56.33 23.75 46.75
CA ASP A 163 57.56 24.56 46.85
C ASP A 163 58.54 23.88 47.84
N SER A 164 59.67 23.39 47.31
CA SER A 164 60.68 22.61 48.04
C SER A 164 61.35 23.37 49.20
N LEU A 165 61.11 24.67 49.35
CA LEU A 165 61.71 25.49 50.40
C LEU A 165 60.87 25.58 51.68
N THR A 166 59.57 25.29 51.63
CA THR A 166 58.70 25.39 52.83
C THR A 166 57.73 24.22 53.01
N GLY A 167 57.54 23.36 52.00
CA GLY A 167 56.69 22.17 52.11
C GLY A 167 55.19 22.47 52.28
N ALA A 168 54.73 23.69 51.99
CA ALA A 168 53.33 24.07 52.11
C ALA A 168 52.59 24.01 50.77
N VAL A 169 51.39 23.43 50.77
CA VAL A 169 50.48 23.36 49.61
C VAL A 169 49.67 24.65 49.52
N VAL A 170 49.74 25.36 48.39
CA VAL A 170 48.96 26.59 48.16
C VAL A 170 47.77 26.28 47.27
N LEU A 171 46.55 26.37 47.83
CA LEU A 171 45.29 26.24 47.10
C LEU A 171 44.77 27.63 46.69
N LEU A 172 44.64 27.90 45.39
CA LEU A 172 43.98 29.11 44.88
C LEU A 172 42.48 28.86 44.63
N PRO A 173 41.58 29.72 45.11
CA PRO A 173 40.15 29.51 44.95
C PRO A 173 39.69 30.07 43.61
N VAL A 174 39.17 29.20 42.72
CA VAL A 174 38.32 29.66 41.61
C VAL A 174 36.99 28.90 41.71
N GLY A 175 36.13 29.38 42.62
CA GLY A 175 34.76 28.91 42.74
C GLY A 175 33.81 29.82 41.96
N LEU A 176 33.25 29.33 40.86
CA LEU A 176 31.99 29.86 40.33
C LEU A 176 30.87 28.91 40.78
N VAL A 177 30.08 29.35 41.74
CA VAL A 177 28.88 28.65 42.20
C VAL A 177 27.70 29.11 41.36
N VAL A 178 27.13 28.22 40.56
CA VAL A 178 25.84 28.45 39.89
C VAL A 178 24.80 27.58 40.59
N TYR A 179 24.03 28.17 41.50
CA TYR A 179 22.80 27.57 42.01
C TYR A 179 21.69 27.79 40.98
N SER A 180 21.22 26.72 40.34
CA SER A 180 19.93 26.73 39.66
C SER A 180 18.86 26.43 40.71
N GLY A 181 18.27 27.48 41.26
CA GLY A 181 17.05 27.35 42.03
C GLY A 181 15.87 27.10 41.10
N GLU A 182 14.95 26.22 41.50
CA GLU A 182 13.56 26.33 41.08
C GLU A 182 12.64 25.87 42.21
N ARG A 183 11.67 26.75 42.49
CA ARG A 183 10.58 26.67 43.48
C ARG A 183 9.63 25.51 43.17
N ALA A 184 8.97 25.02 44.22
CA ALA A 184 7.56 24.59 44.26
C ALA A 184 7.31 23.92 45.63
N VAL A 185 6.29 24.21 46.45
CA VAL A 185 5.13 25.12 46.47
C VAL A 185 4.88 25.44 47.94
#